data_AF-A0A7Y8TS34-F1
#
_entry.id   AF-A0A7Y8TS34-F1
#
_cell.length_a   1.000
_cell.length_b   1.000
_cell.length_c   1.000
_cell.angle_alpha   90.00
_cell.angle_beta   90.00
_cell.angle_gamma   90.00
#
_symmetry.space_group_name_H-M   'P 1'
#
loop_
_entity.id
_entity.type
_entity.pdbx_description
1 polymer ?
#
loop_
_entity_poly.entity_id
_entity_poly.type
_entity_poly.pdbx_seq_one_letter_code
_entity_poly.pdbx_strand_id
1 'polypeptide(L)' 'YIERYNRTIRYSWLSKHLFDTLDEVQDYATNWLWHYNHERPHRANKGKPPLMAA' A
#
# COMPACT_ATOMS: atom_id res chain seq x y z
N TYR A 1 0.51 1.91 -14.21
CA TYR A 1 1.07 1.98 -12.84
C TYR A 1 -0.03 1.97 -11.76
N ILE A 2 -1.11 2.75 -11.91
CA ILE A 2 -2.19 2.86 -10.91
C ILE A 2 -3.01 1.57 -10.74
N GLU A 3 -3.29 0.82 -11.81
CA GLU A 3 -4.10 -0.41 -11.73
C GLU A 3 -3.49 -1.48 -10.81
N ARG A 4 -2.19 -1.73 -10.93
CA ARG A 4 -1.48 -2.71 -10.08
C ARG A 4 -1.39 -2.23 -8.63
N TYR A 5 -1.25 -0.93 -8.43
CA TYR A 5 -1.27 -0.30 -7.11
C TYR A 5 -2.63 -0.51 -6.43
N ASN A 6 -3.73 -0.15 -7.10
CA ASN A 6 -5.10 -0.34 -6.61
C ASN A 6 -5.42 -1.81 -6.33
N ARG A 7 -4.97 -2.72 -7.21
CA ARG A 7 -5.09 -4.17 -6.99
C ARG A 7 -4.36 -4.59 -5.70
N THR A 8 -3.16 -4.05 -5.45
CA THR A 8 -2.40 -4.37 -4.24
C THR A 8 -3.11 -3.87 -2.99
N ILE A 9 -3.62 -2.63 -2.98
CA ILE A 9 -4.41 -2.10 -1.86
C ILE A 9 -5.59 -3.03 -1.55
N ARG A 10 -6.40 -3.33 -2.57
CA ARG A 10 -7.63 -4.11 -2.44
C ARG A 10 -7.37 -5.45 -1.77
N TYR A 11 -6.38 -6.21 -2.23
CA TYR A 11 -6.09 -7.54 -1.71
C TYR A 11 -5.15 -7.56 -0.48
N SER A 12 -4.45 -6.47 -0.20
CA SER A 12 -3.56 -6.40 0.96
C SER A 12 -4.35 -6.24 2.24
N TRP A 13 -5.24 -5.23 2.30
CA TRP A 13 -5.86 -4.82 3.56
C TRP A 13 -7.33 -4.42 3.40
N LEU A 14 -7.68 -3.72 2.31
CA LEU A 14 -9.02 -3.15 2.18
C LEU A 14 -10.12 -4.23 2.15
N SER A 15 -9.86 -5.40 1.55
CA SER A 15 -10.83 -6.52 1.54
C SER A 15 -10.70 -7.45 2.75
N LYS A 16 -9.77 -7.21 3.67
CA LYS A 16 -9.47 -8.10 4.80
C LYS A 16 -9.82 -7.50 6.15
N HIS A 17 -10.15 -6.22 6.20
CA HIS A 17 -10.45 -5.49 7.42
C HIS A 17 -11.83 -4.86 7.28
N LEU A 18 -12.63 -5.01 8.34
CA LEU A 18 -13.85 -4.23 8.52
C LEU A 18 -13.46 -2.99 9.31
N PHE A 19 -13.87 -1.82 8.83
CA PHE A 19 -13.63 -0.55 9.52
C PHE A 19 -14.97 -0.05 10.01
N ASP A 20 -15.00 0.43 11.25
CA ASP A 20 -16.21 0.95 11.88
C ASP A 20 -16.36 2.45 11.60
N THR A 21 -15.25 3.14 11.31
CA THR A 21 -15.24 4.58 11.01
C THR A 21 -14.38 4.97 9.81
N LEU A 22 -14.64 6.17 9.29
CA LEU A 22 -13.79 6.76 8.24
C LEU A 22 -12.40 7.15 8.75
N ASP A 23 -12.24 7.43 10.03
CA ASP A 23 -10.94 7.80 10.58
C ASP A 23 -10.02 6.56 10.65
N GLU A 24 -10.56 5.41 11.03
CA GLU A 24 -9.83 4.14 11.02
C GLU A 24 -9.31 3.76 9.62
N VAL A 25 -10.14 3.91 8.58
CA VAL A 25 -9.70 3.59 7.21
C VAL A 25 -8.65 4.58 6.72
N GLN A 26 -8.71 5.85 7.13
CA GLN A 26 -7.72 6.87 6.78
C GLN A 26 -6.38 6.63 7.46
N ASP A 27 -6.39 6.32 8.76
CA ASP A 27 -5.18 6.01 9.52
C ASP A 27 -4.50 4.75 8.97
N TYR A 28 -5.28 3.71 8.69
CA TYR A 28 -4.74 2.50 8.09
C TYR A 28 -4.17 2.77 6.70
N ALA A 29 -4.90 3.50 5.84
CA ALA A 29 -4.44 3.86 4.50
C ALA A 29 -3.11 4.64 4.55
N THR A 30 -2.98 5.58 5.49
CA THR A 30 -1.79 6.40 5.67
C THR A 30 -0.58 5.56 6.06
N ASN A 31 -0.73 4.70 7.07
CA ASN A 31 0.33 3.80 7.51
C ASN A 31 0.72 2.81 6.40
N TRP A 32 -0.27 2.25 5.72
CA TRP A 32 -0.02 1.31 4.63
C TRP A 32 0.67 1.97 3.44
N LEU A 33 0.29 3.20 3.09
CA LEU A 33 0.93 3.95 2.01
C LEU A 33 2.39 4.23 2.32
N TRP A 34 2.69 4.61 3.57
CA TRP A 34 4.06 4.80 4.01
C TRP A 34 4.88 3.51 3.85
N HIS A 35 4.37 2.38 4.36
CA HIS A 35 5.02 1.07 4.22
C HIS A 35 5.20 0.66 2.76
N TYR A 36 4.17 0.82 1.93
CA TYR A 36 4.22 0.50 0.51
C TYR A 36 5.33 1.26 -0.20
N ASN A 37 5.50 2.55 0.12
CA ASN A 37 6.45 3.43 -0.55
C ASN A 37 7.89 3.29 -0.05
N HIS A 38 8.08 3.01 1.24
CA HIS A 38 9.39 3.01 1.90
C HIS A 38 9.97 1.62 2.17
N GLU A 39 9.14 0.59 2.29
CA GLU A 39 9.59 -0.72 2.75
C GLU A 39 9.23 -1.86 1.79
N ARG A 40 8.12 -1.76 1.05
CA ARG A 40 7.66 -2.87 0.21
C ARG A 40 8.62 -3.14 -0.96
N PRO A 41 9.23 -4.34 -1.03
CA PRO A 41 10.16 -4.65 -2.10
C PRO A 41 9.44 -4.82 -3.44
N HIS A 42 9.94 -4.16 -4.48
CA HIS A 42 9.36 -4.24 -5.82
C HIS A 42 10.29 -4.99 -6.77
N ARG A 43 9.84 -6.13 -7.32
CA ARG A 43 10.67 -6.98 -8.22
C ARG A 43 11.22 -6.22 -9.43
N ALA A 44 10.40 -5.38 -10.06
CA ALA A 44 10.84 -4.56 -11.20
C ALA A 44 11.88 -3.51 -10.79
N ASN A 45 11.99 -3.18 -9.49
CA ASN A 45 12.97 -2.27 -8.94
C ASN A 45 14.11 -3.02 -8.22
N LYS A 46 14.49 -4.21 -8.68
CA LYS A 46 15.56 -5.03 -8.06
C LYS A 46 15.35 -5.28 -6.56
N GLY A 47 14.09 -5.38 -6.13
CA GLY A 47 13.73 -5.57 -4.73
C GLY A 47 13.73 -4.30 -3.87
N LYS A 48 14.03 -3.12 -4.43
CA LYS A 48 13.96 -1.85 -3.70
C LYS A 48 12.51 -1.33 -3.60
N PRO A 49 12.21 -0.49 -2.59
CA PRO A 49 10.93 0.18 -2.45
C PRO A 49 10.62 1.13 -3.61
N PRO A 50 9.33 1.47 -3.86
CA PRO A 50 8.93 2.39 -4.92
C PRO A 50 9.64 3.75 -4.89
N LEU A 51 9.79 4.38 -3.72
CA LEU A 51 10.44 5.70 -3.62
C LEU A 51 11.95 5.66 -3.86
N MET A 52 12.60 4.51 -3.65
CA MET A 52 14.03 4.35 -3.94
C MET A 52 14.31 4.07 -5.43
N ALA A 53 13.25 3.91 -6.24
CA ALA A 53 13.33 3.79 -7.70
C ALA A 53 13.27 5.14 -8.41
N ALA A 54 12.74 6.16 -7.74
CA ALA A 54 12.40 7.46 -8.30
C ALA A 54 13.62 8.36 -8.46
#